data_AF-Q11CE0-F1
#
_entry.id   AF-Q11CE0-F1
#
_cell.length_a   1.000
_cell.length_b   1.000
_cell.length_c   1.000
_cell.angle_alpha   90.00
_cell.angle_beta   90.00
_cell.angle_gamma   90.00
#
_symmetry.space_group_name_H-M   'P 1'
#
loop_
_entity.id
_entity.type
_entity.pdbx_description
1 polymer ?
#
loop_
_entity_poly.entity_id
_entity_poly.type
_entity_poly.pdbx_seq_one_letter_code
_entity_poly.pdbx_strand_id
1 'polypeptide(L)'
;MTEADPDLLARAQLRERQGAGARYDAPNAPADDLLLARRGTAYFARQLNGLTDSELDAQSAVAGQSRRHIVAEVAFQARWLARLAAAARLGFEVETIVEPELFIEDVKLTATLPPHALRYLFQHSAVHLDVEWRDLPREGWSRTIISLDGRAVPINATPLMRALEIWMAATTLGGHWRLSDIPAVIIKHSDIADLRGSAASGA
;
A
#
# COMPACT_ATOMS: atom_id res chain seq x y z
N MET A 1 -34.46 -4.00 -24.15
CA MET A 1 -34.30 -4.39 -22.74
C MET A 1 -33.01 -5.17 -22.64
N THR A 2 -31.92 -4.50 -22.27
CA THR A 2 -30.61 -5.13 -22.11
C THR A 2 -30.63 -5.84 -20.75
N GLU A 3 -30.50 -7.15 -20.76
CA GLU A 3 -30.42 -7.98 -19.55
C GLU A 3 -29.24 -7.48 -18.70
N ALA A 4 -29.50 -7.15 -17.43
CA ALA A 4 -28.47 -6.62 -16.55
C ALA A 4 -27.38 -7.67 -16.36
N ASP A 5 -26.11 -7.25 -16.46
CA ASP A 5 -24.93 -8.11 -16.26
C ASP A 5 -25.08 -8.90 -14.95
N PRO A 6 -25.07 -10.26 -15.01
CA PRO A 6 -25.29 -11.11 -13.84
C PRO A 6 -24.30 -10.83 -12.70
N ASP A 7 -23.08 -10.37 -13.01
CA ASP A 7 -22.09 -9.98 -12.00
C ASP A 7 -22.51 -8.71 -11.24
N LEU A 8 -23.14 -7.73 -11.91
CA LEU A 8 -23.68 -6.54 -11.27
C LEU A 8 -24.85 -6.90 -10.34
N LEU A 9 -25.70 -7.82 -10.77
CA LEU A 9 -26.82 -8.31 -9.97
C LEU A 9 -26.32 -9.03 -8.69
N ALA A 10 -25.33 -9.90 -8.84
CA ALA A 10 -24.73 -10.62 -7.72
C ALA A 10 -24.09 -9.67 -6.68
N ARG A 11 -23.41 -8.61 -7.15
CA ARG A 11 -22.83 -7.56 -6.29
C ARG A 11 -23.89 -6.78 -5.54
N ALA A 12 -24.99 -6.43 -6.20
CA ALA A 12 -26.12 -5.74 -5.57
C ALA A 12 -26.79 -6.61 -4.49
N GLN A 13 -27.02 -7.89 -4.77
CA GLN A 13 -27.58 -8.85 -3.79
C GLN A 13 -26.63 -9.11 -2.62
N LEU A 14 -25.31 -9.06 -2.83
CA LEU A 14 -24.33 -9.14 -1.74
C LEU A 14 -24.41 -7.90 -0.84
N ARG A 15 -24.51 -6.70 -1.44
CA ARG A 15 -24.65 -5.43 -0.72
C ARG A 15 -25.88 -5.40 0.17
N GLU A 16 -27.01 -5.86 -0.36
CA GLU A 16 -28.26 -5.95 0.38
C GLU A 16 -28.14 -6.89 1.60
N ARG A 17 -27.50 -8.06 1.42
CA ARG A 17 -27.27 -9.02 2.51
C ARG A 17 -26.32 -8.53 3.60
N GLN A 18 -25.33 -7.71 3.25
CA GLN A 18 -24.34 -7.21 4.22
C GLN A 18 -24.87 -6.01 5.05
N GLY A 19 -25.98 -5.40 4.65
CA GLY A 19 -26.63 -4.31 5.37
C GLY A 19 -25.88 -2.97 5.28
N ALA A 20 -26.46 -1.93 5.90
CA ALA A 20 -26.01 -0.54 5.78
C ALA A 20 -24.64 -0.24 6.41
N GLY A 21 -24.07 -1.16 7.19
CA GLY A 21 -22.73 -1.02 7.78
C GLY A 21 -21.58 -1.39 6.83
N ALA A 22 -21.87 -2.06 5.71
CA ALA A 22 -20.86 -2.45 4.74
C ALA A 22 -20.38 -1.24 3.94
N ARG A 23 -19.11 -0.89 4.11
CA ARG A 23 -18.46 0.18 3.35
C ARG A 23 -17.83 -0.38 2.09
N TYR A 24 -18.00 0.33 0.98
CA TYR A 24 -17.47 -0.02 -0.33
C TYR A 24 -16.70 1.15 -0.88
N ASP A 25 -15.69 0.85 -1.70
CA ASP A 25 -14.97 1.88 -2.44
C ASP A 25 -15.95 2.71 -3.29
N ALA A 26 -15.65 4.00 -3.44
CA ALA A 26 -16.43 4.89 -4.28
C ALA A 26 -16.49 4.37 -5.74
N PRO A 27 -17.58 4.62 -6.50
CA PRO A 27 -17.72 4.08 -7.85
C PRO A 27 -16.65 4.54 -8.87
N ASN A 28 -15.95 5.65 -8.60
CA ASN A 28 -14.84 6.16 -9.40
C ASN A 28 -13.46 5.82 -8.81
N ALA A 29 -13.40 5.03 -7.73
CA ALA A 29 -12.14 4.53 -7.24
C ALA A 29 -11.48 3.65 -8.32
N PRO A 30 -10.15 3.64 -8.46
CA PRO A 30 -9.44 2.83 -9.44
C PRO A 30 -9.48 1.35 -9.02
N ALA A 31 -10.59 0.69 -9.34
CA ALA A 31 -10.93 -0.64 -8.81
C ALA A 31 -9.88 -1.72 -9.14
N ASP A 32 -9.32 -1.70 -10.34
CA ASP A 32 -8.30 -2.66 -10.77
C ASP A 32 -6.98 -2.46 -10.01
N ASP A 33 -6.56 -1.21 -9.83
CA ASP A 33 -5.35 -0.88 -9.07
C ASP A 33 -5.50 -1.19 -7.59
N LEU A 34 -6.67 -0.92 -7.01
CA LEU A 34 -7.01 -1.34 -5.64
C LEU A 34 -6.96 -2.86 -5.49
N LEU A 35 -7.49 -3.60 -6.45
CA LEU A 35 -7.43 -5.07 -6.44
C LEU A 35 -5.98 -5.56 -6.51
N LEU A 36 -5.14 -4.95 -7.35
CA LEU A 36 -3.71 -5.26 -7.45
C LEU A 36 -2.97 -4.98 -6.15
N ALA A 37 -3.21 -3.83 -5.53
CA ALA A 37 -2.61 -3.43 -4.25
C ALA A 37 -3.03 -4.37 -3.11
N ARG A 38 -4.31 -4.72 -3.03
CA ARG A 38 -4.86 -5.64 -2.01
C ARG A 38 -4.30 -7.06 -2.17
N ARG A 39 -4.23 -7.57 -3.41
CA ARG A 39 -3.64 -8.88 -3.70
C ARG A 39 -2.16 -8.92 -3.36
N GLY A 40 -1.41 -7.88 -3.74
CA GLY A 40 0.01 -7.75 -3.41
C GLY A 40 0.25 -7.67 -1.91
N THR A 41 -0.59 -6.92 -1.19
CA THR A 41 -0.55 -6.86 0.28
C THR A 41 -0.80 -8.23 0.92
N ALA A 42 -1.82 -8.96 0.47
CA ALA A 42 -2.08 -10.31 0.96
C ALA A 42 -0.95 -11.29 0.61
N TYR A 43 -0.34 -11.16 -0.58
CA TYR A 43 0.82 -11.96 -0.99
C TYR A 43 2.03 -11.70 -0.09
N PHE A 44 2.41 -10.42 0.08
CA PHE A 44 3.49 -10.03 0.97
C PHE A 44 3.25 -10.49 2.41
N ALA A 45 2.02 -10.36 2.92
CA ALA A 45 1.67 -10.82 4.26
C ALA A 45 1.90 -12.34 4.45
N ARG A 46 1.55 -13.16 3.44
CA ARG A 46 1.83 -14.61 3.47
C ARG A 46 3.33 -14.89 3.49
N GLN A 47 4.10 -14.21 2.65
CA GLN A 47 5.56 -14.37 2.61
C GLN A 47 6.18 -13.98 3.97
N LEU A 48 5.80 -12.81 4.49
CA LEU A 48 6.27 -12.32 5.78
C LEU A 48 5.95 -13.32 6.89
N ASN A 49 4.71 -13.78 6.99
CA ASN A 49 4.28 -14.73 8.03
C ASN A 49 4.88 -16.14 7.87
N GLY A 50 5.38 -16.48 6.69
CA GLY A 50 6.13 -17.71 6.46
C GLY A 50 7.58 -17.66 6.97
N LEU A 51 8.13 -16.46 7.22
CA LEU A 51 9.47 -16.30 7.78
C LEU A 51 9.45 -16.52 9.29
N THR A 52 10.46 -17.23 9.79
CA THR A 52 10.84 -17.23 11.20
C THR A 52 11.38 -15.87 11.62
N ASP A 53 11.39 -15.63 12.92
CA ASP A 53 11.88 -14.37 13.48
C ASP A 53 13.38 -14.14 13.20
N SER A 54 14.21 -15.19 13.24
CA SER A 54 15.64 -15.11 12.89
C SER A 54 15.88 -14.90 11.40
N GLU A 55 14.97 -15.38 10.54
CA GLU A 55 15.09 -15.14 9.11
C GLU A 55 14.90 -13.67 8.75
N LEU A 56 14.18 -12.87 9.55
CA LEU A 56 14.06 -11.43 9.30
C LEU A 56 15.41 -10.70 9.35
N ASP A 57 16.37 -11.22 10.12
CA ASP A 57 17.72 -10.69 10.23
C ASP A 57 18.59 -10.98 9.00
N ALA A 58 18.18 -11.95 8.17
CA ALA A 58 18.91 -12.29 6.96
C ALA A 58 18.88 -11.15 5.93
N GLN A 59 19.89 -11.17 5.06
CA GLN A 59 20.00 -10.24 3.93
C GLN A 59 18.77 -10.36 3.01
N SER A 60 18.24 -9.23 2.59
CA SER A 60 17.26 -9.16 1.50
C SER A 60 17.95 -9.22 0.13
N ALA A 61 17.18 -9.19 -0.96
CA ALA A 61 17.77 -9.04 -2.29
C ALA A 61 18.35 -7.62 -2.54
N VAL A 62 18.09 -6.66 -1.65
CA VAL A 62 18.65 -5.31 -1.71
C VAL A 62 19.96 -5.27 -0.92
N ALA A 63 21.04 -4.86 -1.59
CA ALA A 63 22.37 -4.79 -0.98
C ALA A 63 22.36 -3.83 0.23
N GLY A 64 22.95 -4.26 1.34
CA GLY A 64 23.01 -3.50 2.59
C GLY A 64 21.73 -3.49 3.43
N GLN A 65 20.65 -4.14 2.99
CA GLN A 65 19.38 -4.19 3.71
C GLN A 65 19.00 -5.61 4.15
N SER A 66 18.66 -5.77 5.42
CA SER A 66 17.99 -6.99 5.92
C SER A 66 16.52 -7.01 5.53
N ARG A 67 15.86 -8.16 5.67
CA ARG A 67 14.41 -8.28 5.42
C ARG A 67 13.58 -7.38 6.35
N ARG A 68 14.09 -7.06 7.55
CA ARG A 68 13.48 -6.05 8.44
C ARG A 68 13.36 -4.67 7.81
N HIS A 69 14.37 -4.25 7.05
CA HIS A 69 14.35 -2.96 6.37
C HIS A 69 13.23 -2.93 5.32
N ILE A 70 13.10 -4.00 4.53
CA ILE A 70 12.02 -4.13 3.53
C ILE A 70 10.65 -4.03 4.21
N VAL A 71 10.43 -4.72 5.33
CA VAL A 71 9.17 -4.66 6.09
C VAL A 71 8.88 -3.24 6.60
N ALA A 72 9.88 -2.53 7.10
CA ALA A 72 9.74 -1.16 7.57
C ALA A 72 9.39 -0.20 6.42
N GLU A 73 10.11 -0.29 5.29
CA GLU A 73 9.88 0.53 4.09
C GLU A 73 8.46 0.36 3.55
N VAL A 74 7.98 -0.87 3.36
CA VAL A 74 6.61 -1.09 2.86
C VAL A 74 5.55 -0.62 3.86
N ALA A 75 5.83 -0.68 5.16
CA ALA A 75 4.89 -0.22 6.16
C ALA A 75 4.81 1.32 6.19
N PHE A 76 5.94 2.01 6.02
CA PHE A 76 5.98 3.47 5.92
C PHE A 76 5.38 3.98 4.63
N GLN A 77 5.59 3.30 3.50
CA GLN A 77 4.88 3.63 2.27
C GLN A 77 3.36 3.56 2.48
N ALA A 78 2.86 2.53 3.19
CA ALA A 78 1.44 2.42 3.46
C ALA A 78 0.91 3.56 4.35
N ARG A 79 1.66 3.93 5.40
CA ARG A 79 1.30 5.07 6.26
C ARG A 79 1.30 6.39 5.51
N TRP A 80 2.31 6.61 4.65
CA TRP A 80 2.40 7.80 3.81
C TRP A 80 1.19 7.92 2.88
N LEU A 81 0.85 6.85 2.15
CA LEU A 81 -0.34 6.83 1.30
C LEU A 81 -1.63 7.03 2.10
N ALA A 82 -1.71 6.51 3.33
CA ALA A 82 -2.88 6.69 4.19
C ALA A 82 -3.03 8.16 4.63
N ARG A 83 -1.93 8.85 4.94
CA ARG A 83 -1.95 10.30 5.24
C ARG A 83 -2.42 11.13 4.04
N LEU A 84 -1.99 10.78 2.83
CA LEU A 84 -2.45 11.44 1.61
C LEU A 84 -3.96 11.22 1.40
N ALA A 85 -4.44 9.98 1.55
CA ALA A 85 -5.86 9.66 1.45
C ALA A 85 -6.68 10.38 2.53
N ALA A 86 -6.19 10.43 3.78
CA ALA A 86 -6.82 11.16 4.87
C ALA A 86 -6.89 12.67 4.59
N ALA A 87 -5.81 13.29 4.09
CA ALA A 87 -5.80 14.70 3.70
C ALA A 87 -6.85 14.97 2.62
N ALA A 88 -6.94 14.11 1.60
CA ALA A 88 -7.94 14.22 0.55
C ALA A 88 -9.38 14.04 1.07
N ARG A 89 -9.60 13.11 2.00
CA ARG A 89 -10.90 12.89 2.67
C ARG A 89 -11.32 14.10 3.50
N LEU A 90 -10.38 14.75 4.17
CA LEU A 90 -10.61 15.96 4.97
C LEU A 90 -10.67 17.24 4.13
N GLY A 91 -10.40 17.15 2.82
CA GLY A 91 -10.43 18.29 1.90
C GLY A 91 -9.22 19.22 2.03
N PHE A 92 -8.12 18.75 2.60
CA PHE A 92 -6.85 19.47 2.64
C PHE A 92 -6.13 19.38 1.30
N GLU A 93 -5.30 20.38 1.00
CA GLU A 93 -4.46 20.43 -0.21
C GLU A 93 -3.05 19.86 0.04
N VAL A 94 -2.64 19.76 1.31
CA VAL A 94 -1.31 19.32 1.74
C VAL A 94 -1.45 18.14 2.69
N GLU A 95 -0.51 17.19 2.61
CA GLU A 95 -0.36 16.11 3.57
C GLU A 95 -0.31 16.67 4.98
N THR A 96 -1.15 16.12 5.85
CA THR A 96 -1.26 16.60 7.24
C THR A 96 -0.94 15.46 8.18
N ILE A 97 -0.09 15.74 9.17
CA ILE A 97 0.15 14.87 10.31
C ILE A 97 -0.72 15.36 11.45
N VAL A 98 -1.72 14.57 11.83
CA VAL A 98 -2.65 14.93 12.92
C VAL A 98 -2.01 14.73 14.29
N GLU A 99 -1.00 13.87 14.40
CA GLU A 99 -0.26 13.58 15.65
C GLU A 99 1.27 13.61 15.39
N PRO A 100 1.91 14.79 15.51
CA PRO A 100 3.32 15.01 15.13
C PRO A 100 4.34 14.20 15.92
N GLU A 101 4.06 13.87 17.19
CA GLU A 101 4.99 13.19 18.09
C GLU A 101 5.25 11.72 17.68
N LEU A 102 4.47 11.20 16.73
CA LEU A 102 4.66 9.87 16.12
C LEU A 102 5.46 9.93 14.80
N PHE A 103 5.85 11.12 14.34
CA PHE A 103 6.57 11.30 13.08
C PHE A 103 8.09 11.17 13.26
N ILE A 104 8.53 9.95 13.53
CA ILE A 104 9.91 9.53 13.25
C ILE A 104 9.81 8.26 12.41
N GLU A 105 9.56 8.44 11.11
CA GLU A 105 9.66 7.38 10.13
C GLU A 105 11.14 7.17 9.76
N ASP A 106 11.90 6.55 10.67
CA ASP A 106 13.29 6.13 10.42
C ASP A 106 13.33 4.62 10.16
N VAL A 107 13.63 4.23 8.92
CA VAL A 107 13.70 2.82 8.50
C VAL A 107 14.78 2.06 9.26
N LYS A 108 15.93 2.67 9.52
CA LYS A 108 17.05 2.02 10.23
C LYS A 108 16.65 1.75 11.67
N LEU A 109 16.08 2.74 12.36
CA LEU A 109 15.58 2.57 13.72
C LEU A 109 14.45 1.54 13.76
N THR A 110 13.51 1.62 12.83
CA THR A 110 12.36 0.70 12.76
C THR A 110 12.80 -0.74 12.50
N ALA A 111 13.83 -0.94 11.67
CA ALA A 111 14.41 -2.25 11.42
C ALA A 111 15.02 -2.90 12.68
N THR A 112 15.25 -2.14 13.77
CA THR A 112 15.69 -2.69 15.07
C THR A 112 14.56 -3.21 15.95
N LEU A 113 13.29 -2.95 15.59
CA LEU A 113 12.15 -3.37 16.38
C LEU A 113 12.08 -4.91 16.53
N PRO A 114 11.49 -5.41 17.63
CA PRO A 114 11.20 -6.83 17.76
C PRO A 114 10.37 -7.37 16.58
N PRO A 115 10.58 -8.63 16.14
CA PRO A 115 9.87 -9.22 15.00
C PRO A 115 8.36 -9.04 15.02
N HIS A 116 7.71 -9.29 16.16
CA HIS A 116 6.27 -9.14 16.31
C HIS A 116 5.81 -7.68 16.11
N ALA A 117 6.63 -6.70 16.52
CA ALA A 117 6.33 -5.29 16.34
C ALA A 117 6.43 -4.88 14.86
N LEU A 118 7.40 -5.41 14.11
CA LEU A 118 7.49 -5.21 12.65
C LEU A 118 6.27 -5.80 11.91
N ARG A 119 5.85 -7.02 12.29
CA ARG A 119 4.66 -7.67 11.72
C ARG A 119 3.40 -6.88 12.02
N TYR A 120 3.25 -6.43 13.27
CA TYR A 120 2.14 -5.59 13.70
C TYR A 120 2.13 -4.25 12.95
N LEU A 121 3.30 -3.60 12.81
CA LEU A 121 3.45 -2.36 12.06
C LEU A 121 2.98 -2.52 10.61
N PHE A 122 3.42 -3.58 9.92
CA PHE A 122 2.96 -3.89 8.56
C PHE A 122 1.45 -4.15 8.49
N GLN A 123 0.92 -4.98 9.39
CA GLN A 123 -0.51 -5.31 9.40
C GLN A 123 -1.36 -4.04 9.65
N HIS A 124 -0.98 -3.26 10.66
CA HIS A 124 -1.70 -2.06 11.04
C HIS A 124 -1.68 -1.01 9.93
N SER A 125 -0.53 -0.74 9.31
CA SER A 125 -0.45 0.24 8.23
C SER A 125 -1.20 -0.20 6.97
N ALA A 126 -1.18 -1.50 6.64
CA ALA A 126 -1.95 -2.05 5.53
C ALA A 126 -3.46 -1.93 5.75
N VAL A 127 -3.95 -2.24 6.95
CA VAL A 127 -5.37 -2.10 7.30
C VAL A 127 -5.78 -0.63 7.30
N HIS A 128 -4.97 0.26 7.89
CA HIS A 128 -5.27 1.68 7.93
C HIS A 128 -5.37 2.29 6.53
N LEU A 129 -4.43 1.97 5.63
CA LEU A 129 -4.48 2.41 4.25
C LEU A 129 -5.75 1.92 3.52
N ASP A 130 -6.11 0.65 3.68
CA ASP A 130 -7.32 0.12 3.02
C ASP A 130 -8.60 0.76 3.57
N VAL A 131 -8.64 1.10 4.86
CA VAL A 131 -9.74 1.86 5.46
C VAL A 131 -9.82 3.27 4.88
N GLU A 132 -8.70 4.01 4.80
CA GLU A 132 -8.71 5.36 4.24
C GLU A 132 -9.14 5.38 2.77
N TRP A 133 -8.74 4.40 1.95
CA TRP A 133 -9.24 4.27 0.58
C TRP A 133 -10.72 3.94 0.51
N ARG A 134 -11.19 3.02 1.36
CA ARG A 134 -12.60 2.61 1.38
C ARG A 134 -13.53 3.75 1.84
N ASP A 135 -13.05 4.57 2.77
CA ASP A 135 -13.77 5.72 3.32
C ASP A 135 -13.63 6.99 2.46
N LEU A 136 -12.81 6.95 1.41
CA LEU A 136 -12.58 8.10 0.54
C LEU A 136 -13.80 8.34 -0.38
N PRO A 137 -14.44 9.52 -0.30
CA PRO A 137 -15.59 9.82 -1.15
C PRO A 137 -15.14 10.08 -2.60
N ARG A 138 -16.12 10.17 -3.51
CA ARG A 138 -15.89 10.36 -4.95
C ARG A 138 -14.94 11.52 -5.23
N GLU A 139 -15.17 12.66 -4.61
CA GLU A 139 -14.39 13.88 -4.75
C GLU A 139 -12.95 13.72 -4.26
N GLY A 140 -12.72 12.91 -3.23
CA GLY A 140 -11.39 12.64 -2.69
C GLY A 140 -10.47 11.95 -3.71
N TRP A 141 -11.02 11.03 -4.49
CA TRP A 141 -10.27 10.32 -5.55
C TRP A 141 -9.78 11.22 -6.68
N SER A 142 -10.45 12.36 -6.91
CA SER A 142 -10.08 13.33 -7.95
C SER A 142 -9.10 14.40 -7.46
N ARG A 143 -8.70 14.37 -6.18
CA ARG A 143 -7.76 15.34 -5.60
C ARG A 143 -6.31 14.97 -5.91
N THR A 144 -5.48 16.01 -5.87
CA THR A 144 -4.03 15.91 -5.82
C THR A 144 -3.58 16.53 -4.50
N ILE A 145 -2.76 15.80 -3.74
CA ILE A 145 -2.24 16.26 -2.44
C ILE A 145 -0.76 16.59 -2.57
N ILE A 146 -0.34 17.74 -2.05
CA ILE A 146 1.07 18.06 -1.90
C ILE A 146 1.59 17.33 -0.66
N SER A 147 2.44 16.33 -0.86
CA SER A 147 3.11 15.62 0.24
C SER A 147 4.10 16.52 0.98
N LEU A 148 4.51 16.10 2.17
CA LEU A 148 5.42 16.89 3.02
C LEU A 148 6.80 17.14 2.40
N ASP A 149 7.23 16.29 1.46
CA ASP A 149 8.46 16.50 0.68
C ASP A 149 8.27 17.33 -0.59
N GLY A 150 7.08 17.92 -0.76
CA GLY A 150 6.75 18.83 -1.86
C GLY A 150 6.25 18.15 -3.13
N ARG A 151 6.14 16.81 -3.19
CA ARG A 151 5.60 16.12 -4.38
C ARG A 151 4.08 16.24 -4.46
N ALA A 152 3.58 16.59 -5.64
CA ALA A 152 2.15 16.54 -5.96
C ALA A 152 1.73 15.10 -6.30
N VAL A 153 0.84 14.51 -5.49
CA VAL A 153 0.42 13.11 -5.62
C VAL A 153 -1.08 13.03 -5.95
N PRO A 154 -1.46 12.58 -7.16
CA PRO A 154 -2.85 12.28 -7.48
C PRO A 154 -3.36 11.11 -6.65
N ILE A 155 -4.51 11.27 -5.97
CA ILE A 155 -5.01 10.23 -5.04
C ILE A 155 -5.43 8.96 -5.77
N ASN A 156 -6.00 9.09 -6.97
CA ASN A 156 -6.29 7.95 -7.84
C ASN A 156 -5.05 7.17 -8.31
N ALA A 157 -3.84 7.72 -8.21
CA ALA A 157 -2.61 7.00 -8.52
C ALA A 157 -2.08 6.16 -7.33
N THR A 158 -2.52 6.46 -6.11
CA THR A 158 -1.99 5.84 -4.89
C THR A 158 -2.16 4.31 -4.83
N PRO A 159 -3.25 3.69 -5.35
CA PRO A 159 -3.35 2.24 -5.37
C PRO A 159 -2.34 1.58 -6.29
N LEU A 160 -2.07 2.15 -7.47
CA LEU A 160 -1.03 1.63 -8.37
C LEU A 160 0.36 1.80 -7.76
N MET A 161 0.66 2.94 -7.13
CA MET A 161 1.92 3.15 -6.40
C MET A 161 2.13 2.08 -5.32
N ARG A 162 1.07 1.75 -4.56
CA ARG A 162 1.11 0.67 -3.57
C ARG A 162 1.34 -0.68 -4.23
N ALA A 163 0.61 -0.97 -5.30
CA ALA A 163 0.72 -2.24 -6.01
C ALA A 163 2.16 -2.48 -6.51
N LEU A 164 2.77 -1.49 -7.16
CA LEU A 164 4.14 -1.59 -7.66
C LEU A 164 5.13 -1.87 -6.53
N GLU A 165 5.09 -1.10 -5.44
CA GLU A 165 6.03 -1.27 -4.33
C GLU A 165 5.84 -2.61 -3.62
N ILE A 166 4.59 -3.00 -3.32
CA ILE A 166 4.35 -4.21 -2.51
C ILE A 166 4.66 -5.50 -3.27
N TRP A 167 4.39 -5.54 -4.58
CA TRP A 167 4.74 -6.68 -5.42
C TRP A 167 6.26 -6.79 -5.60
N MET A 168 6.96 -5.67 -5.78
CA MET A 168 8.42 -5.68 -5.87
C MET A 168 9.06 -6.06 -4.54
N ALA A 169 8.60 -5.50 -3.42
CA ALA A 169 9.10 -5.84 -2.09
C ALA A 169 8.89 -7.31 -1.73
N ALA A 170 7.83 -7.94 -2.23
CA ALA A 170 7.61 -9.37 -2.02
C ALA A 170 8.71 -10.24 -2.67
N THR A 171 9.33 -9.77 -3.76
CA THR A 171 10.45 -10.47 -4.41
C THR A 171 11.77 -10.28 -3.65
N THR A 172 11.92 -9.18 -2.92
CA THR A 172 13.15 -8.86 -2.18
C THR A 172 13.19 -9.45 -0.78
N LEU A 173 12.03 -9.82 -0.21
CA LEU A 173 11.88 -10.37 1.15
C LEU A 173 12.53 -11.75 1.35
N GLY A 174 13.00 -12.43 0.29
CA GLY A 174 13.81 -13.65 0.41
C GLY A 174 13.03 -14.93 0.79
N GLY A 175 11.73 -14.99 0.48
CA GLY A 175 10.90 -16.21 0.57
C GLY A 175 10.73 -16.94 -0.77
N HIS A 176 9.87 -17.96 -0.81
CA HIS A 176 9.52 -18.67 -2.04
C HIS A 176 8.56 -17.84 -2.90
N TRP A 177 9.06 -17.18 -3.93
CA TRP A 177 8.23 -16.52 -4.95
C TRP A 177 8.62 -17.01 -6.33
N ARG A 178 7.69 -16.93 -7.28
CA ARG A 178 7.93 -17.22 -8.69
C ARG A 178 7.56 -16.01 -9.52
N LEU A 179 8.22 -15.82 -10.67
CA LEU A 179 7.85 -14.76 -11.61
C LEU A 179 6.38 -14.85 -12.04
N SER A 180 5.84 -16.08 -12.13
CA SER A 180 4.43 -16.35 -12.41
C SER A 180 3.45 -15.86 -11.34
N ASP A 181 3.94 -15.57 -10.14
CA ASP A 181 3.10 -15.04 -9.05
C ASP A 181 2.85 -13.54 -9.22
N ILE A 182 3.70 -12.84 -9.97
CA ILE A 182 3.66 -11.40 -10.17
C ILE A 182 2.69 -11.09 -11.33
N PRO A 183 1.67 -10.24 -11.12
CA PRO A 183 0.77 -9.83 -12.21
C PRO A 183 1.55 -9.18 -13.36
N ALA A 184 1.25 -9.56 -14.61
CA ALA A 184 1.96 -9.06 -15.79
C ALA A 184 1.96 -7.53 -15.93
N VAL A 185 0.91 -6.86 -15.43
CA VAL A 185 0.83 -5.40 -15.39
C VAL A 185 1.94 -4.78 -14.54
N ILE A 186 2.33 -5.42 -13.44
CA ILE A 186 3.42 -4.96 -12.58
C ILE A 186 4.75 -5.09 -13.31
N ILE A 187 4.98 -6.24 -13.97
CA ILE A 187 6.21 -6.51 -14.74
C ILE A 187 6.40 -5.43 -15.84
N LYS A 188 5.34 -5.12 -16.58
CA LYS A 188 5.39 -4.09 -17.64
C LYS A 188 5.72 -2.69 -17.11
N HIS A 189 5.30 -2.35 -15.88
CA HIS A 189 5.59 -1.06 -15.27
C HIS A 189 6.96 -1.03 -14.58
N SER A 190 7.49 -2.17 -14.13
CA SER A 190 8.85 -2.27 -13.57
C SER A 190 9.95 -2.11 -14.62
N ASP A 191 9.67 -2.35 -15.90
CA ASP A 191 10.57 -2.00 -17.01
C ASP A 191 10.70 -0.47 -17.18
N ILE A 192 9.87 0.33 -16.49
CA ILE A 192 9.87 1.80 -16.49
C ILE A 192 10.46 2.34 -15.16
N ALA A 193 11.33 1.56 -14.48
CA ALA A 193 11.91 1.92 -13.20
C ALA A 193 12.94 3.07 -13.29
N ASP A 194 12.46 4.28 -13.59
CA ASP A 194 13.10 5.57 -13.29
C ASP A 194 12.21 6.44 -12.37
N LEU A 195 11.15 5.86 -11.80
CA LEU A 195 10.29 6.54 -10.81
C LEU A 195 10.82 6.47 -9.37
N ARG A 196 12.00 5.88 -9.15
CA ARG A 196 12.82 6.09 -7.95
C ARG A 196 13.80 7.27 -8.12
N GLY A 197 13.58 8.13 -9.11
CA GLY A 197 14.36 9.34 -9.34
C GLY A 197 14.58 10.18 -8.08
N SER A 198 15.84 10.17 -7.63
CA SER A 198 16.51 11.23 -6.87
C SER A 198 15.97 11.56 -5.47
N ALA A 199 16.12 10.61 -4.54
CA ALA A 199 16.48 10.93 -3.16
C ALA A 199 17.74 10.14 -2.77
N ALA A 200 18.82 10.32 -3.54
CA ALA A 200 20.15 9.94 -3.13
C ALA A 200 20.87 11.19 -2.59
N SER A 201 21.51 11.01 -1.43
CA SER A 201 22.49 11.88 -0.78
C SER A 201 22.01 13.21 -0.21
N GLY A 202 21.83 13.23 1.11
CA GLY A 202 21.86 14.43 1.95
C GLY A 202 22.40 14.07 3.33
N ALA A 203 23.73 14.15 3.45
CA ALA A 203 24.59 14.19 4.65
C ALA A 203 24.19 13.39 5.90
#